data_AF-A0A8I2CU88-F1
#
_entry.id   AF-A0A8I2CU88-F1
#
_cell.length_a   1.000
_cell.length_b   1.000
_cell.length_c   1.000
_cell.angle_alpha   90.00
_cell.angle_beta   90.00
_cell.angle_gamma   90.00
#
_symmetry.space_group_name_H-M   'P 1'
#
loop_
_entity.id
_entity.type
_entity.pdbx_description
1 polymer ?
#
loop_
_entity_poly.entity_id
_entity_poly.type
_entity_poly.pdbx_seq_one_letter_code
_entity_poly.pdbx_strand_id
1 'polypeptide(L)'
;MMIFQGCAKELVTTKLDAAEHRLSQGKAPEESLRGMKPMLPPSLVARHRMALVMESMVKGDFSYATVKAVLTETRDSSFTPDYLRVEAGYLLTLVEKMEGLDKTASRAKECAKDNDELNRNLDQARKELDQARKESEGLKKEVEDLSFKLKKLEEIHIESVKRRGTQ
;
A
#
# COMPACT_ATOMS: atom_id res chain seq x y z
N MET A 1 30.59 12.47 27.88
CA MET A 1 31.93 11.85 27.83
C MET A 1 32.23 11.54 26.36
N MET A 2 32.67 12.55 25.63
CA MET A 2 33.24 12.42 24.28
C MET A 2 34.75 12.20 24.41
N ILE A 3 35.42 11.90 23.29
CA ILE A 3 36.86 11.60 23.11
C ILE A 3 37.11 10.08 23.07
N PHE A 4 36.99 9.48 21.88
CA PHE A 4 37.76 8.30 21.42
C PHE A 4 37.43 7.86 19.96
N GLN A 5 36.52 8.55 19.25
CA GLN A 5 36.24 8.25 17.83
C GLN A 5 37.26 8.82 16.82
N GLY A 6 38.13 9.76 17.23
CA GLY A 6 39.22 10.29 16.39
C GLY A 6 40.37 9.29 16.20
N CYS A 7 40.66 8.50 17.25
CA CYS A 7 41.83 7.62 17.26
C CYS A 7 41.72 6.46 16.28
N ALA A 8 40.54 5.94 15.95
CA ALA A 8 40.42 4.84 14.98
C ALA A 8 40.66 5.30 13.53
N LYS A 9 40.28 6.56 13.21
CA LYS A 9 40.51 7.17 11.90
C LYS A 9 41.99 7.49 11.72
N GLU A 10 42.64 8.02 12.76
CA GLU A 10 44.08 8.27 12.81
C GLU A 10 44.90 6.97 12.85
N LEU A 11 44.45 5.92 13.56
CA LEU A 11 45.21 4.67 13.69
C LEU A 11 45.27 3.88 12.37
N VAL A 12 44.22 3.96 11.55
CA VAL A 12 44.20 3.29 10.24
C VAL A 12 45.00 4.07 9.21
N THR A 13 44.93 5.41 9.21
CA THR A 13 45.74 6.24 8.32
C THR A 13 47.22 6.19 8.69
N THR A 14 47.58 6.26 9.98
CA THR A 14 48.98 6.19 10.44
C THR A 14 49.65 4.87 10.12
N LYS A 15 48.93 3.75 10.15
CA LYS A 15 49.48 2.44 9.73
C LYS A 15 49.75 2.37 8.23
N LEU A 16 48.86 2.96 7.42
CA LEU A 16 49.03 3.07 5.97
C LEU A 16 50.18 4.01 5.61
N ASP A 17 50.25 5.18 6.24
CA ASP A 17 51.32 6.16 6.05
C ASP A 17 52.68 5.60 6.50
N ALA A 18 52.71 4.85 7.62
CA ALA A 18 53.92 4.20 8.10
C ALA A 18 54.39 3.07 7.16
N ALA A 19 53.46 2.32 6.57
CA ALA A 19 53.78 1.31 5.56
C ALA A 19 54.31 1.97 4.27
N GLU A 20 53.69 3.05 3.82
CA GLU A 20 54.10 3.83 2.65
C GLU A 20 55.48 4.47 2.82
N HIS A 21 55.75 5.05 3.99
CA HIS A 21 57.06 5.64 4.32
C HIS A 21 58.17 4.58 4.45
N ARG A 22 57.85 3.35 4.87
CA ARG A 22 58.83 2.25 4.90
C ARG A 22 59.12 1.72 3.50
N LEU A 23 58.10 1.64 2.65
CA LEU A 23 58.25 1.26 1.25
C LEU A 23 59.06 2.29 0.46
N SER A 24 58.86 3.59 0.71
CA SER A 24 59.66 4.65 0.07
C SER A 24 61.14 4.63 0.49
N GLN A 25 61.45 4.03 1.65
CA GLN A 25 62.81 3.74 2.11
C GLN A 25 63.38 2.40 1.63
N GLY A 26 62.65 1.65 0.79
CA GLY A 26 63.07 0.35 0.27
C GLY A 26 63.06 -0.79 1.31
N LYS A 27 62.39 -0.60 2.45
CA LYS A 27 62.26 -1.63 3.49
C LYS A 27 61.00 -2.46 3.25
N ALA A 28 61.13 -3.79 3.34
CA ALA A 28 59.97 -4.68 3.25
C ALA A 28 59.02 -4.45 4.45
N PRO A 29 57.69 -4.39 4.23
CA PRO A 29 56.74 -4.28 5.32
C PRO A 29 56.78 -5.55 6.18
N GLU A 30 56.92 -5.39 7.51
CA GLU A 30 56.96 -6.49 8.49
C GLU A 30 55.59 -7.17 8.67
N GLU A 31 54.50 -6.47 8.33
CA GLU A 31 53.14 -7.00 8.39
C GLU A 31 52.74 -7.64 7.05
N SER A 32 52.27 -8.89 7.11
CA SER A 32 51.81 -9.64 5.92
C SER A 32 50.54 -9.01 5.34
N LEU A 33 50.71 -8.18 4.30
CA LEU A 33 49.62 -7.58 3.52
C LEU A 33 48.67 -8.63 2.89
N ARG A 34 49.07 -9.91 2.86
CA ARG A 34 48.21 -11.03 2.41
C ARG A 34 46.98 -11.27 3.29
N GLY A 35 46.97 -10.78 4.54
CA GLY A 35 45.85 -10.92 5.47
C GLY A 35 44.81 -9.79 5.43
N MET A 36 45.12 -8.66 4.78
CA MET A 36 44.19 -7.54 4.70
C MET A 36 43.14 -7.82 3.62
N LYS A 37 41.87 -8.00 4.02
CA LYS A 37 40.75 -7.94 3.07
C LYS A 37 40.84 -6.60 2.33
N PRO A 38 40.76 -6.58 0.99
CA PRO A 38 40.75 -5.32 0.25
C PRO A 38 39.57 -4.48 0.74
N MET A 39 39.87 -3.43 1.51
CA MET A 39 38.86 -2.47 1.94
C MET A 39 38.54 -1.60 0.74
N LEU A 40 37.37 -1.84 0.14
CA LEU A 40 36.87 -0.96 -0.90
C LEU A 40 36.70 0.46 -0.32
N PRO A 41 36.99 1.51 -1.11
CA PRO A 41 36.74 2.88 -0.68
C PRO A 41 35.28 3.04 -0.24
N PRO A 42 35.00 3.69 0.90
CA PRO A 42 33.62 3.88 1.38
C PRO A 42 32.67 4.49 0.33
N SER A 43 33.20 5.36 -0.55
CA SER A 43 32.46 5.92 -1.68
C SER A 43 32.01 4.86 -2.69
N LEU A 44 32.86 3.88 -2.98
CA LEU A 44 32.54 2.80 -3.91
C LEU A 44 31.50 1.85 -3.29
N VAL A 45 31.65 1.55 -2.00
CA VAL A 45 30.69 0.72 -1.24
C VAL A 45 29.31 1.38 -1.23
N ALA A 46 29.23 2.67 -0.93
CA ALA A 46 27.97 3.42 -0.91
C ALA A 46 27.29 3.42 -2.30
N ARG A 47 28.02 3.73 -3.37
CA ARG A 47 27.48 3.68 -4.73
C ARG A 47 27.00 2.29 -5.12
N HIS A 48 27.76 1.25 -4.79
CA HIS A 48 27.39 -0.12 -5.09
C HIS A 48 26.11 -0.52 -4.35
N ARG A 49 25.98 -0.18 -3.07
CA ARG A 49 24.75 -0.41 -2.28
C ARG A 49 23.55 0.30 -2.89
N MET A 50 23.69 1.57 -3.25
CA MET A 50 22.63 2.33 -3.92
C MET A 50 22.26 1.73 -5.29
N ALA A 51 23.24 1.26 -6.05
CA ALA A 51 23.00 0.60 -7.33
C ALA A 51 22.22 -0.71 -7.18
N LEU A 52 22.56 -1.55 -6.19
CA LEU A 52 21.82 -2.78 -5.88
C LEU A 52 20.38 -2.49 -5.44
N VAL A 53 20.17 -1.42 -4.66
CA VAL A 53 18.83 -0.95 -4.31
C VAL A 53 18.05 -0.60 -5.57
N MET A 54 18.62 0.22 -6.46
CA MET A 54 17.95 0.60 -7.71
C MET A 54 17.67 -0.61 -8.61
N GLU A 55 18.62 -1.53 -8.73
CA GLU A 55 18.45 -2.74 -9.53
C GLU A 55 17.31 -3.63 -9.00
N SER A 56 17.24 -3.84 -7.68
CA SER A 56 16.16 -4.61 -7.08
C SER A 56 14.79 -3.94 -7.25
N MET A 57 14.73 -2.61 -7.14
CA MET A 57 13.51 -1.85 -7.41
C MET A 57 13.05 -1.94 -8.88
N VAL A 58 13.98 -1.85 -9.84
CA VAL A 58 13.66 -1.98 -11.28
C VAL A 58 13.21 -3.39 -11.63
N LYS A 59 13.81 -4.42 -11.01
CA LYS A 59 13.40 -5.82 -11.18
C LYS A 59 12.05 -6.13 -10.50
N GLY A 60 11.62 -5.31 -9.55
CA GLY A 60 10.41 -5.54 -8.76
C GLY A 60 10.60 -6.48 -7.57
N ASP A 61 11.79 -7.05 -7.40
CA ASP A 61 12.14 -7.97 -6.31
C ASP A 61 12.70 -7.20 -5.11
N PHE A 62 11.86 -6.38 -4.46
CA PHE A 62 12.28 -5.57 -3.33
C PHE A 62 11.24 -5.51 -2.21
N SER A 63 11.72 -5.12 -1.02
CA SER A 63 10.88 -4.74 0.10
C SER A 63 11.20 -3.31 0.49
N TYR A 64 10.17 -2.48 0.66
CA TYR A 64 10.30 -1.10 1.12
C TYR A 64 11.10 -1.02 2.43
N ALA A 65 10.92 -1.97 3.35
CA ALA A 65 11.65 -1.99 4.62
C ALA A 65 13.17 -2.17 4.40
N THR A 66 13.55 -3.15 3.58
CA THR A 66 14.95 -3.46 3.27
C THR A 66 15.62 -2.31 2.52
N VAL A 67 14.95 -1.75 1.51
CA VAL A 67 15.47 -0.63 0.74
C VAL A 67 15.70 0.59 1.63
N LYS A 68 14.71 0.97 2.45
CA LYS A 68 14.84 2.10 3.37
C LYS A 68 15.96 1.90 4.38
N ALA A 69 16.15 0.69 4.90
CA ALA A 69 17.23 0.38 5.83
C ALA A 69 18.61 0.60 5.19
N VAL A 70 18.83 0.08 3.97
CA VAL A 70 20.10 0.24 3.24
C VAL A 70 20.39 1.71 2.90
N LEU A 71 19.39 2.46 2.46
CA LEU A 71 19.54 3.88 2.15
C LEU A 71 19.79 4.72 3.42
N THR A 72 19.13 4.38 4.53
CA THR A 72 19.34 5.03 5.84
C THR A 72 20.75 4.76 6.35
N GLU A 73 21.23 3.52 6.31
CA GLU A 73 22.59 3.16 6.68
C GLU A 73 23.63 3.90 5.83
N THR A 74 23.37 4.04 4.52
CA THR A 74 24.26 4.76 3.60
C THR A 74 24.29 6.27 3.89
N ARG A 75 23.13 6.86 4.22
CA ARG A 75 22.97 8.28 4.58
C ARG A 75 23.61 8.62 5.92
N ASP A 76 23.46 7.74 6.91
CA ASP A 76 23.88 8.00 8.30
C ASP A 76 25.32 7.55 8.57
N SER A 77 25.96 6.85 7.63
CA SER A 77 27.37 6.45 7.72
C SER A 77 28.32 7.64 7.67
N SER A 78 29.16 7.77 8.71
CA SER A 78 30.22 8.77 8.84
C SER A 78 31.37 8.60 7.83
N PHE A 79 31.42 7.46 7.13
CA PHE A 79 32.43 7.16 6.12
C PHE A 79 31.95 7.48 4.70
N THR A 80 30.66 7.71 4.51
CA THR A 80 30.10 8.06 3.19
C THR A 80 30.35 9.55 2.91
N PRO A 81 30.90 9.91 1.73
CA PRO A 81 30.99 11.31 1.30
C PRO A 81 29.64 12.03 1.28
N ASP A 82 29.62 13.32 1.61
CA ASP A 82 28.36 14.08 1.79
C ASP A 82 27.44 14.06 0.57
N TYR A 83 27.98 14.14 -0.65
CA TYR A 83 27.15 14.07 -1.86
C TYR A 83 26.39 12.74 -1.98
N LEU A 84 27.02 11.61 -1.63
CA LEU A 84 26.36 10.30 -1.63
C LEU A 84 25.35 10.16 -0.50
N ARG A 85 25.59 10.81 0.65
CA ARG A 85 24.61 10.87 1.75
C ARG A 85 23.35 11.62 1.32
N VAL A 86 23.53 12.73 0.61
CA VAL A 86 22.43 13.53 0.03
C VAL A 86 21.67 12.71 -1.03
N GLU A 87 22.38 12.06 -1.95
CA GLU A 87 21.75 11.18 -2.95
C GLU A 87 20.96 10.04 -2.30
N ALA A 88 21.52 9.34 -1.30
CA ALA A 88 20.81 8.31 -0.55
C ALA A 88 19.56 8.88 0.16
N GLY A 89 19.63 10.12 0.64
CA GLY A 89 18.48 10.85 1.20
C GLY A 89 17.37 11.11 0.18
N TYR A 90 17.72 11.57 -1.03
CA TYR A 90 16.72 11.77 -2.09
C TYR A 90 16.05 10.47 -2.50
N LEU A 91 16.84 9.39 -2.64
CA LEU A 91 16.31 8.06 -2.93
C LEU A 91 15.37 7.58 -1.82
N LEU A 92 15.72 7.83 -0.55
CA LEU A 92 14.87 7.46 0.58
C LEU A 92 13.51 8.16 0.51
N THR A 93 13.49 9.48 0.26
CA THR A 93 12.24 10.23 0.10
C THR A 93 11.41 9.73 -1.08
N LEU A 94 12.04 9.36 -2.20
CA LEU A 94 11.33 8.77 -3.34
C LEU A 94 10.68 7.43 -2.97
N VAL A 95 11.41 6.57 -2.29
CA VAL A 95 10.91 5.26 -1.81
C VAL A 95 9.74 5.42 -0.85
N GLU A 96 9.80 6.38 0.07
CA GLU A 96 8.68 6.68 1.00
C GLU A 96 7.42 7.15 0.26
N LYS A 97 7.58 8.00 -0.76
CA LYS A 97 6.46 8.43 -1.60
C LYS A 97 5.87 7.28 -2.41
N MET A 98 6.72 6.42 -2.97
CA MET A 98 6.27 5.21 -3.69
C MET A 98 5.47 4.28 -2.78
N GLU A 99 5.95 4.02 -1.56
CA GLU A 99 5.22 3.20 -0.58
C GLU A 99 3.84 3.80 -0.23
N GLY A 100 3.78 5.12 -0.10
CA GLY A 100 2.51 5.84 0.13
C GLY A 100 1.53 5.72 -1.04
N LEU A 101 2.03 5.80 -2.28
CA LEU A 101 1.23 5.62 -3.48
C LEU A 101 0.71 4.18 -3.62
N ASP A 102 1.53 3.18 -3.35
CA ASP A 102 1.13 1.76 -3.41
C ASP A 102 -0.01 1.44 -2.42
N LYS A 103 0.09 1.96 -1.20
CA LYS A 103 -0.97 1.82 -0.18
C LYS A 103 -2.27 2.47 -0.64
N THR A 104 -2.18 3.67 -1.22
CA THR A 104 -3.35 4.40 -1.75
C THR A 104 -3.97 3.68 -2.94
N ALA A 105 -3.15 3.17 -3.87
CA ALA A 105 -3.60 2.40 -5.01
C ALA A 105 -4.29 1.10 -4.60
N SER A 106 -3.76 0.43 -3.57
CA SER A 106 -4.38 -0.79 -3.01
C SER A 106 -5.76 -0.49 -2.42
N ARG A 107 -5.89 0.59 -1.63
CA ARG A 107 -7.19 1.04 -1.10
C ARG A 107 -8.17 1.44 -2.20
N ALA A 108 -7.70 2.13 -3.23
CA ALA A 108 -8.55 2.52 -4.36
C ALA A 108 -9.11 1.30 -5.10
N LYS A 109 -8.31 0.22 -5.26
CA LYS A 109 -8.79 -1.05 -5.84
C LYS A 109 -9.83 -1.74 -4.96
N GLU A 110 -9.67 -1.67 -3.65
CA GLU A 110 -10.65 -2.21 -2.70
C GLU A 110 -11.97 -1.42 -2.77
N CYS A 111 -11.92 -0.10 -2.69
CA CYS A 111 -13.11 0.75 -2.86
C CYS A 111 -13.81 0.54 -4.21
N ALA A 112 -13.06 0.29 -5.28
CA ALA A 112 -13.65 -0.02 -6.59
C ALA A 112 -14.45 -1.33 -6.55
N LYS A 113 -13.92 -2.38 -5.90
CA LYS A 113 -14.63 -3.66 -5.72
C LYS A 113 -15.90 -3.49 -4.89
N ASP A 114 -15.82 -2.74 -3.79
CA ASP A 114 -16.98 -2.47 -2.93
C ASP A 114 -18.06 -1.70 -3.68
N ASN A 115 -17.67 -0.75 -4.55
CA ASN A 115 -18.60 0.00 -5.38
C ASN A 115 -19.32 -0.92 -6.39
N ASP A 116 -18.58 -1.83 -7.03
CA ASP A 116 -19.16 -2.82 -7.94
C ASP A 116 -20.16 -3.73 -7.22
N GLU A 117 -19.87 -4.14 -5.98
CA GLU A 117 -20.79 -4.93 -5.16
C GLU A 117 -22.05 -4.13 -4.77
N LEU A 118 -21.88 -2.89 -4.32
CA LEU A 118 -23.00 -2.01 -4.00
C LEU A 118 -23.91 -1.77 -5.21
N ASN A 119 -23.34 -1.58 -6.41
CA ASN A 119 -24.13 -1.41 -7.63
C ASN A 119 -24.96 -2.65 -7.95
N ARG A 120 -24.39 -3.86 -7.79
CA ARG A 120 -25.14 -5.12 -7.97
C ARG A 120 -26.29 -5.24 -6.97
N ASN A 121 -26.04 -4.91 -5.71
CA ASN A 121 -27.07 -4.95 -4.66
C ASN A 121 -28.18 -3.92 -4.93
N LEU A 122 -27.82 -2.73 -5.41
CA LEU A 122 -28.77 -1.69 -5.78
C LEU A 122 -29.65 -2.13 -6.96
N ASP A 123 -29.06 -2.73 -7.98
CA ASP A 123 -29.82 -3.26 -9.13
C ASP A 123 -30.76 -4.41 -8.72
N GLN A 124 -30.34 -5.26 -7.79
CA GLN A 124 -31.20 -6.31 -7.24
C GLN A 124 -32.38 -5.72 -6.46
N ALA A 125 -32.12 -4.75 -5.57
CA ALA A 125 -33.17 -4.07 -4.81
C ALA A 125 -34.18 -3.34 -5.71
N ARG A 126 -33.72 -2.77 -6.84
CA ARG A 126 -34.61 -2.17 -7.85
C ARG A 126 -35.55 -3.19 -8.49
N LYS A 127 -35.03 -4.37 -8.85
CA LYS A 127 -35.85 -5.46 -9.41
C LYS A 127 -36.91 -5.94 -8.40
N GLU A 128 -36.51 -6.10 -7.14
CA GLU A 128 -37.43 -6.49 -6.06
C GLU A 128 -38.51 -5.43 -5.83
N LEU A 129 -38.15 -4.15 -5.86
CA LEU A 129 -39.10 -3.04 -5.76
C LEU A 129 -40.11 -3.03 -6.91
N ASP A 130 -39.65 -3.24 -8.15
CA ASP A 130 -40.53 -3.31 -9.32
C ASP A 130 -41.47 -4.52 -9.26
N GLN A 131 -40.99 -5.66 -8.75
CA GLN A 131 -41.81 -6.84 -8.54
C GLN A 131 -42.90 -6.58 -7.48
N ALA A 132 -42.53 -6.03 -6.33
CA ALA A 132 -43.47 -5.68 -5.26
C ALA A 132 -44.52 -4.65 -5.72
N ARG A 133 -44.14 -3.71 -6.60
CA ARG A 133 -45.08 -2.75 -7.19
C ARG A 133 -46.12 -3.43 -8.07
N LYS A 134 -45.70 -4.35 -8.94
CA LYS A 134 -46.63 -5.13 -9.79
C LYS A 134 -47.59 -5.98 -8.96
N GLU A 135 -47.09 -6.62 -7.91
CA GLU A 135 -47.91 -7.39 -6.98
C GLU A 135 -48.92 -6.50 -6.24
N SER A 136 -48.48 -5.33 -5.77
CA SER A 136 -49.37 -4.35 -5.12
C SER A 136 -50.46 -3.85 -6.06
N GLU A 137 -50.16 -3.58 -7.33
CA GLU A 137 -51.16 -3.20 -8.33
C GLU A 137 -52.14 -4.33 -8.64
N GLY A 138 -51.66 -5.58 -8.69
CA GLY A 138 -52.51 -6.76 -8.84
C GLY A 138 -53.50 -6.91 -7.68
N LEU A 139 -53.01 -6.82 -6.45
CA LEU A 139 -53.84 -6.89 -5.24
C LEU A 139 -54.85 -5.75 -5.16
N LYS A 140 -54.48 -4.53 -5.57
CA LYS A 140 -55.43 -3.40 -5.62
C LYS A 140 -56.63 -3.70 -6.52
N LYS A 141 -56.38 -4.23 -7.72
CA LYS A 141 -57.46 -4.63 -8.65
C LYS A 141 -58.34 -5.72 -8.04
N GLU A 142 -57.74 -6.71 -7.39
CA GLU A 142 -58.50 -7.78 -6.73
C GLU A 142 -59.37 -7.25 -5.59
N VAL A 143 -58.85 -6.31 -4.78
CA VAL A 143 -59.61 -5.63 -3.73
C VAL A 143 -60.77 -4.81 -4.29
N GLU A 144 -60.55 -4.09 -5.40
CA GLU A 144 -61.60 -3.32 -6.09
C GLU A 144 -62.73 -4.25 -6.59
N ASP A 145 -62.37 -5.36 -7.25
CA ASP A 145 -63.30 -6.36 -7.76
C ASP A 145 -64.11 -7.02 -6.64
N LEU A 146 -63.45 -7.42 -5.54
CA LEU A 146 -64.11 -8.02 -4.39
C LEU A 146 -65.05 -7.01 -3.71
N SER A 147 -64.62 -5.76 -3.56
CA SER A 147 -65.45 -4.69 -2.99
C SER A 147 -66.70 -4.44 -3.83
N PHE A 148 -66.57 -4.45 -5.16
CA PHE A 148 -67.71 -4.32 -6.07
C PHE A 148 -68.69 -5.50 -5.93
N LYS A 149 -68.18 -6.74 -5.92
CA LYS A 149 -69.00 -7.95 -5.74
C LYS A 149 -69.74 -7.95 -4.40
N LEU A 150 -69.06 -7.53 -3.33
CA LEU A 150 -69.65 -7.45 -2.00
C LEU A 150 -70.78 -6.43 -1.95
N LYS A 151 -70.58 -5.23 -2.51
CA LYS A 151 -71.64 -4.21 -2.65
C LYS A 151 -72.84 -4.72 -3.45
N LYS A 152 -72.61 -5.49 -4.52
CA LYS A 152 -73.69 -6.11 -5.29
C LYS A 152 -74.47 -7.15 -4.50
N LEU A 153 -73.80 -7.97 -3.69
CA LEU A 153 -74.46 -8.92 -2.80
C LEU A 153 -75.29 -8.21 -1.72
N GLU A 154 -74.78 -7.10 -1.16
CA GLU A 154 -75.53 -6.26 -0.22
C GLU A 154 -76.80 -5.69 -0.85
N GLU A 155 -76.72 -5.14 -2.08
CA GLU A 155 -77.88 -4.66 -2.83
C GLU A 155 -78.94 -5.76 -3.02
N ILE A 156 -78.52 -6.95 -3.46
CA ILE A 156 -79.41 -8.12 -3.64
C ILE A 156 -80.04 -8.53 -2.31
N HIS A 157 -79.25 -8.55 -1.22
CA HIS A 157 -79.74 -8.92 0.10
C HIS A 157 -80.83 -7.95 0.58
N ILE A 158 -80.60 -6.65 0.46
CA ILE A 158 -81.56 -5.60 0.83
C ILE A 158 -82.86 -5.78 0.03
N GLU A 159 -82.78 -5.99 -1.29
CA GLU A 159 -83.97 -6.24 -2.12
C GLU A 159 -84.72 -7.52 -1.70
N SER A 160 -84.00 -8.61 -1.45
CA SER A 160 -84.60 -9.87 -1.00
C SER A 160 -85.33 -9.70 0.34
N VAL A 161 -84.74 -8.99 1.30
CA VAL A 161 -85.37 -8.71 2.60
C VAL A 161 -86.63 -7.85 2.42
N LYS A 162 -86.58 -6.81 1.58
CA LYS A 162 -87.76 -6.00 1.25
C LYS A 162 -88.88 -6.87 0.68
N ARG A 163 -88.60 -7.72 -0.31
CA ARG A 163 -89.61 -8.61 -0.91
C ARG A 163 -90.24 -9.57 0.10
N ARG A 164 -89.47 -10.12 1.04
CA ARG A 164 -89.98 -11.02 2.10
C ARG A 164 -90.81 -10.30 3.16
N GLY A 165 -90.49 -9.05 3.49
CA GLY A 165 -91.25 -8.26 4.48
C GLY A 165 -92.52 -7.59 3.93
N THR A 166 -92.84 -7.75 2.65
CA THR A 166 -94.05 -7.20 2.00
C THR A 166 -95.15 -8.26 1.80
N GLN A 167 -94.96 -9.48 2.32
CA GLN A 167 -96.01 -10.51 2.46
C GLN A 167 -96.66 -10.42 3.84
#